data_AF-A0A344PHA1-F1
#
_entry.id   AF-A0A344PHA1-F1
#
_cell.length_a   1.000
_cell.length_b   1.000
_cell.length_c   1.000
_cell.angle_alpha   90.00
_cell.angle_beta   90.00
_cell.angle_gamma   90.00
#
_symmetry.space_group_name_H-M   'P 1'
#
loop_
_entity.id
_entity.type
_entity.pdbx_description
1 polymer ?
#
loop_
_entity_poly.entity_id
_entity_poly.type
_entity_poly.pdbx_seq_one_letter_code
_entity_poly.pdbx_strand_id
1 'polypeptide(L)'
;MRAIRLIWRTLGGLWSVLMMLLMAASLALNVAMAVSPVVFAAVAGAVEAVSGVRSLATRNAARTTALEARATRAEARAASEAAEAAKARAARQVTYRGARRPAAEAVADTSDRLARRTARGAARNIGSVAGEAIPVIGVGVIAAATAWELHDACAMMSEVRELDVALNPERAVPPEATQVCGMKAPTRAEIWAAVASSPGAAWDEARGLYEGLPALDLGGTWGASLGMFRAIYDWAFGSPAGPVAPDGTAPLPGPGSDWNPLNWWDGQ
;
A
#
# COMPACT_ATOMS: atom_id res chain seq x y z
N MET A 1 -82.04 24.70 -76.56
CA MET A 1 -81.59 23.45 -75.88
C MET A 1 -80.17 22.98 -76.22
N ARG A 2 -79.59 23.26 -77.41
CA ARG A 2 -78.22 22.82 -77.76
C ARG A 2 -77.09 23.53 -76.98
N ALA A 3 -77.26 24.82 -76.68
CA ALA A 3 -76.27 25.61 -75.93
C ALA A 3 -76.09 25.14 -74.46
N ILE A 4 -77.19 24.77 -73.79
CA ILE A 4 -77.17 24.27 -72.40
C ILE A 4 -76.45 22.92 -72.30
N ARG A 5 -76.60 22.03 -73.29
CA ARG A 5 -75.85 20.75 -73.35
C ARG A 5 -74.35 20.95 -73.56
N LEU A 6 -73.96 21.98 -74.31
CA LEU A 6 -72.56 22.33 -74.53
C LEU A 6 -71.91 22.85 -73.24
N ILE A 7 -72.59 23.76 -72.53
CA ILE A 7 -72.12 24.30 -71.25
C ILE A 7 -72.00 23.19 -70.18
N TRP A 8 -72.98 22.29 -70.09
CA TRP A 8 -72.90 21.15 -69.16
C TRP A 8 -71.78 20.16 -69.52
N ARG A 9 -71.49 19.93 -70.81
CA ARG A 9 -70.35 19.10 -71.23
C ARG A 9 -69.01 19.75 -70.92
N THR A 10 -68.87 21.06 -71.13
CA THR A 10 -67.62 21.78 -70.82
C THR A 10 -67.40 21.88 -69.31
N LEU A 11 -68.45 22.10 -68.51
CA LEU A 11 -68.37 22.15 -67.05
C LEU A 11 -68.01 20.79 -66.45
N GLY A 12 -68.64 19.71 -66.93
CA GLY A 12 -68.33 18.34 -66.50
C GLY A 12 -66.91 17.90 -66.91
N GLY A 13 -66.44 18.30 -68.09
CA GLY A 13 -65.07 18.08 -68.53
C GLY A 13 -64.05 18.84 -67.67
N LEU A 14 -64.30 20.12 -67.38
CA LEU A 14 -63.44 20.93 -66.53
C LEU A 14 -63.36 20.37 -65.11
N TRP A 15 -64.50 19.93 -64.57
CA TRP A 15 -64.57 19.30 -63.25
C TRP A 15 -63.81 17.98 -63.19
N SER A 16 -63.92 17.14 -64.23
CA SER A 16 -63.17 15.89 -64.31
C SER A 16 -61.66 16.13 -64.38
N VAL A 17 -61.21 17.11 -65.16
CA VAL A 17 -59.79 17.50 -65.23
C VAL A 17 -59.30 18.04 -63.88
N LEU A 18 -60.11 18.86 -63.20
CA LEU A 18 -59.79 19.37 -61.86
C LEU A 18 -59.61 18.24 -60.84
N MET A 19 -60.52 17.27 -60.81
CA MET A 19 -60.42 16.11 -59.90
C MET A 19 -59.21 15.23 -60.22
N MET A 20 -58.90 15.02 -61.50
CA MET A 20 -57.73 14.26 -61.93
C MET A 20 -56.42 14.96 -61.50
N LEU A 21 -56.34 16.28 -61.65
CA LEU A 21 -55.20 17.07 -61.18
C LEU A 21 -55.05 17.04 -59.66
N LEU A 22 -56.16 17.11 -58.90
CA LEU A 22 -56.14 16.99 -57.44
C LEU A 22 -55.66 15.61 -56.98
N MET A 23 -56.10 14.54 -57.64
CA MET A 23 -55.63 13.17 -57.35
C MET A 23 -54.14 13.02 -57.66
N ALA A 24 -53.70 13.53 -58.81
CA ALA A 24 -52.29 13.52 -59.19
C ALA A 24 -51.43 14.32 -58.22
N ALA A 25 -51.92 15.49 -57.77
CA ALA A 25 -51.24 16.31 -56.77
C ALA A 25 -51.17 15.63 -55.39
N SER A 26 -52.24 14.97 -54.94
CA SER A 26 -52.27 14.17 -53.71
C SER A 26 -51.26 13.02 -53.76
N LEU A 27 -51.21 12.29 -54.87
CA LEU A 27 -50.26 11.19 -55.06
C LEU A 27 -48.82 11.71 -55.10
N ALA A 28 -48.57 12.78 -55.86
CA ALA A 28 -47.26 13.41 -55.96
C ALA A 28 -46.78 13.94 -54.59
N LEU A 29 -47.67 14.52 -53.79
CA LEU A 29 -47.34 15.01 -52.45
C LEU A 29 -47.00 13.86 -51.48
N ASN A 30 -47.72 12.74 -51.54
CA ASN A 30 -47.42 11.54 -50.76
C ASN A 30 -46.04 10.96 -51.11
N VAL A 31 -45.72 10.86 -52.40
CA VAL A 31 -44.39 10.41 -52.86
C VAL A 31 -43.30 11.40 -52.43
N ALA A 32 -43.55 12.70 -52.57
CA ALA A 32 -42.60 13.74 -52.17
C ALA A 32 -42.30 13.73 -50.67
N MET A 33 -43.30 13.48 -49.81
CA MET A 33 -43.12 13.31 -48.37
C MET A 33 -42.31 12.08 -47.99
N ALA A 34 -42.47 10.97 -48.74
CA ALA A 34 -41.74 9.74 -48.48
C ALA A 34 -40.25 9.85 -48.88
N VAL A 35 -39.96 10.60 -49.94
CA VAL A 35 -38.61 10.68 -50.52
C VAL A 35 -37.80 11.85 -49.96
N SER A 36 -38.44 12.95 -49.51
CA SER A 36 -37.76 14.16 -49.07
C SER A 36 -38.10 14.56 -47.63
N PRO A 37 -37.12 14.50 -46.69
CA PRO A 37 -37.28 15.00 -45.33
C PRO A 37 -37.64 16.49 -45.26
N VAL A 38 -37.24 17.27 -46.28
CA VAL A 38 -37.48 18.71 -46.37
C VAL A 38 -38.96 19.01 -46.67
N VAL A 39 -39.56 18.25 -47.60
CA VAL A 39 -41.00 18.39 -47.94
C VAL A 39 -41.86 17.97 -46.76
N PHE A 40 -41.48 16.89 -46.08
CA PHE A 40 -42.15 16.45 -44.85
C PHE A 40 -42.10 17.52 -43.75
N ALA A 41 -40.94 18.15 -43.52
CA ALA A 41 -40.81 19.22 -42.53
C ALA A 41 -41.66 20.46 -42.86
N ALA A 42 -41.72 20.87 -44.14
CA ALA A 42 -42.50 22.02 -44.58
C ALA A 42 -44.01 21.81 -44.40
N VAL A 43 -44.53 20.63 -44.78
CA VAL A 43 -45.96 20.33 -44.60
C VAL A 43 -46.30 20.09 -43.13
N ALA A 44 -45.41 19.46 -42.35
CA ALA A 44 -45.58 19.32 -40.91
C ALA A 44 -45.65 20.69 -40.20
N GLY A 45 -44.84 21.66 -40.63
CA GLY A 45 -44.89 23.05 -40.13
C GLY A 45 -46.20 23.77 -40.49
N ALA A 46 -46.72 23.56 -41.71
CA ALA A 46 -48.02 24.09 -42.12
C ALA A 46 -49.18 23.47 -41.32
N VAL A 47 -49.14 22.16 -41.04
CA VAL A 47 -50.12 21.47 -40.20
C VAL A 47 -50.03 21.93 -38.75
N GLU A 48 -48.84 22.15 -38.19
CA GLU A 48 -48.66 22.74 -36.84
C GLU A 48 -49.26 24.14 -36.74
N ALA A 49 -49.07 24.99 -37.76
CA ALA A 49 -49.60 26.36 -37.78
C ALA A 49 -51.14 26.41 -37.83
N VAL A 50 -51.79 25.43 -38.48
CA VAL A 50 -53.24 25.37 -38.63
C VAL A 50 -53.92 24.58 -37.51
N SER A 51 -53.28 23.52 -37.00
CA SER A 51 -53.88 22.60 -36.01
C SER A 51 -53.39 22.80 -34.58
N GLY A 52 -52.26 23.48 -34.37
CA GLY A 52 -51.61 23.64 -33.06
C GLY A 52 -51.00 22.34 -32.49
N VAL A 53 -51.12 21.20 -33.17
CA VAL A 53 -50.63 19.90 -32.68
C VAL A 53 -49.20 19.67 -33.12
N ARG A 54 -48.27 19.54 -32.15
CA ARG A 54 -46.84 19.31 -32.47
C ARG A 54 -46.60 17.97 -33.16
N SER A 55 -45.94 17.99 -34.31
CA SER A 55 -45.67 16.80 -35.12
C SER A 55 -44.59 15.89 -34.51
N LEU A 56 -44.52 14.63 -34.93
CA LEU A 56 -43.47 13.69 -34.49
C LEU A 56 -42.07 14.11 -34.97
N ALA A 57 -41.97 14.79 -36.11
CA ALA A 57 -40.70 15.28 -36.66
C ALA A 57 -40.07 16.34 -35.74
N THR A 58 -40.86 17.33 -35.31
CA THR A 58 -40.40 18.41 -34.44
C THR A 58 -40.05 17.89 -33.04
N ARG A 59 -40.81 16.91 -32.53
CA ARG A 59 -40.50 16.22 -31.26
C ARG A 59 -39.22 15.39 -31.32
N ASN A 60 -38.96 14.69 -32.42
CA ASN A 60 -37.73 13.92 -32.59
C ASN A 60 -36.51 14.84 -32.73
N ALA A 61 -36.59 15.91 -33.51
CA ALA A 61 -35.52 16.91 -33.63
C ALA A 61 -35.23 17.62 -32.28
N ALA A 62 -36.26 17.91 -31.49
CA ALA A 62 -36.09 18.45 -30.14
C ALA A 62 -35.44 17.43 -29.18
N ARG A 63 -35.72 16.13 -29.35
CA ARG A 63 -35.09 15.07 -28.55
C ARG A 63 -33.62 14.88 -28.90
N THR A 64 -33.24 14.88 -30.19
CA THR A 64 -31.84 14.72 -30.60
C THR A 64 -30.98 15.87 -30.08
N THR A 65 -31.42 17.12 -30.28
CA THR A 65 -30.72 18.31 -29.74
C THR A 65 -30.62 18.30 -28.22
N ALA A 66 -31.68 17.87 -27.52
CA ALA A 66 -31.64 17.71 -26.07
C ALA A 66 -30.67 16.61 -25.61
N LEU A 67 -30.56 15.51 -26.36
CA LEU A 67 -29.62 14.43 -26.08
C LEU A 67 -28.18 14.86 -26.37
N GLU A 68 -27.92 15.57 -27.47
CA GLU A 68 -26.60 16.14 -27.79
C GLU A 68 -26.17 17.15 -26.70
N ALA A 69 -27.07 18.01 -26.25
CA ALA A 69 -26.81 18.93 -25.13
C ALA A 69 -26.54 18.20 -23.80
N ARG A 70 -27.15 17.02 -23.59
CA ARG A 70 -26.87 16.20 -22.40
C ARG A 70 -25.53 15.47 -22.53
N ALA A 71 -25.21 14.94 -23.71
CA ALA A 71 -23.94 14.25 -23.98
C ALA A 71 -22.76 15.20 -23.78
N THR A 72 -22.81 16.38 -24.40
CA THR A 72 -21.77 17.43 -24.24
C THR A 72 -21.59 17.86 -22.79
N ARG A 73 -22.68 18.02 -22.02
CA ARG A 73 -22.60 18.32 -20.58
C ARG A 73 -22.02 17.16 -19.77
N ALA A 74 -22.34 15.92 -20.13
CA ALA A 74 -21.80 14.73 -19.46
C ALA A 74 -20.30 14.58 -19.73
N GLU A 75 -19.87 14.79 -20.97
CA GLU A 75 -18.45 14.80 -21.38
C GLU A 75 -17.67 15.89 -20.65
N ALA A 76 -18.22 17.11 -20.58
CA ALA A 76 -17.59 18.21 -19.84
C ALA A 76 -17.44 17.90 -18.34
N ARG A 77 -18.44 17.26 -17.72
CA ARG A 77 -18.37 16.81 -16.32
C ARG A 77 -17.30 15.74 -16.14
N ALA A 78 -17.32 14.70 -16.97
CA ALA A 78 -16.32 13.63 -16.93
C ALA A 78 -14.88 14.16 -17.13
N ALA A 79 -14.69 15.11 -18.04
CA ALA A 79 -13.40 15.76 -18.26
C ALA A 79 -12.96 16.57 -17.02
N SER A 80 -13.88 17.29 -16.38
CA SER A 80 -13.57 18.05 -15.16
C SER A 80 -13.22 17.14 -13.98
N GLU A 81 -13.96 16.04 -13.79
CA GLU A 81 -13.69 15.04 -12.75
C GLU A 81 -12.36 14.32 -13.00
N ALA A 82 -12.07 13.98 -14.26
CA ALA A 82 -10.79 13.39 -14.64
C ALA A 82 -9.62 14.36 -14.39
N ALA A 83 -9.79 15.65 -14.68
CA ALA A 83 -8.77 16.67 -14.42
C ALA A 83 -8.51 16.86 -12.93
N GLU A 84 -9.55 16.91 -12.10
CA GLU A 84 -9.41 17.00 -10.64
C GLU A 84 -8.78 15.73 -10.05
N ALA A 85 -9.17 14.55 -10.55
CA ALA A 85 -8.52 13.29 -10.17
C ALA A 85 -7.04 13.26 -10.58
N ALA A 86 -6.70 13.80 -11.76
CA ALA A 86 -5.31 13.90 -12.23
C ALA A 86 -4.49 14.86 -11.36
N LYS A 87 -5.04 16.03 -10.99
CA LYS A 87 -4.42 16.97 -10.05
C LYS A 87 -4.21 16.34 -8.67
N ALA A 88 -5.23 15.66 -8.14
CA ALA A 88 -5.14 14.98 -6.85
C ALA A 88 -4.05 13.89 -6.86
N ARG A 89 -3.95 13.12 -7.95
CA ARG A 89 -2.87 12.14 -8.15
C ARG A 89 -1.50 12.80 -8.26
N ALA A 90 -1.39 13.90 -9.00
CA ALA A 90 -0.14 14.65 -9.14
C ALA A 90 0.31 15.29 -7.82
N ALA A 91 -0.62 15.79 -7.00
CA ALA A 91 -0.33 16.35 -5.67
C ALA A 91 0.19 15.29 -4.69
N ARG A 92 -0.15 14.01 -4.91
CA ARG A 92 0.36 12.87 -4.14
C ARG A 92 1.68 12.31 -4.69
N GLN A 93 2.27 12.95 -5.70
CA GLN A 93 3.61 12.58 -6.17
C GLN A 93 4.67 13.35 -5.38
N VAL A 94 5.73 12.63 -5.03
CA VAL A 94 6.91 13.17 -4.37
C VAL A 94 8.14 12.90 -5.22
N THR A 95 9.14 13.76 -5.11
CA THR A 95 10.46 13.48 -5.69
C THR A 95 11.18 12.50 -4.77
N TYR A 96 11.41 11.30 -5.25
CA TYR A 96 12.07 10.23 -4.51
C TYR A 96 13.17 9.61 -5.37
N ARG A 97 14.41 9.62 -4.87
CA ARG A 97 15.61 9.15 -5.61
C ARG A 97 15.76 9.75 -7.01
N GLY A 98 15.50 11.04 -7.17
CA GLY A 98 15.65 11.74 -8.45
C GLY A 98 14.54 11.47 -9.47
N ALA A 99 13.51 10.69 -9.12
CA ALA A 99 12.33 10.48 -9.96
C ALA A 99 11.06 10.93 -9.23
N ARG A 100 10.04 11.37 -9.98
CA ARG A 100 8.70 11.56 -9.41
C ARG A 100 8.02 10.20 -9.26
N ARG A 101 7.56 9.92 -8.04
CA ARG A 101 6.88 8.68 -7.66
C ARG A 101 5.66 8.99 -6.78
N PRO A 102 4.62 8.16 -6.77
CA PRO A 102 3.57 8.24 -5.76
C PRO A 102 4.19 8.17 -4.35
N ALA A 103 3.71 9.00 -3.42
CA ALA A 103 4.17 9.00 -2.02
C ALA A 103 4.09 7.60 -1.39
N ALA A 104 3.03 6.85 -1.71
CA ALA A 104 2.82 5.49 -1.23
C ALA A 104 3.93 4.52 -1.71
N GLU A 105 4.42 4.66 -2.95
CA GLU A 105 5.53 3.84 -3.49
C GLU A 105 6.87 4.23 -2.84
N ALA A 106 7.08 5.53 -2.59
CA ALA A 106 8.28 6.03 -1.93
C ALA A 106 8.38 5.56 -0.46
N VAL A 107 7.26 5.57 0.26
CA VAL A 107 7.16 5.05 1.63
C VAL A 107 7.38 3.54 1.62
N ALA A 108 6.70 2.80 0.75
CA ALA A 108 6.86 1.36 0.59
C ALA A 108 8.33 0.93 0.41
N ASP A 109 9.05 1.54 -0.54
CA ASP A 109 10.48 1.23 -0.78
C ASP A 109 11.37 1.68 0.40
N THR A 110 11.00 2.73 1.12
CA THR A 110 11.75 3.16 2.31
C THR A 110 11.56 2.19 3.47
N SER A 111 10.32 1.81 3.76
CA SER A 111 9.96 0.86 4.81
C SER A 111 10.66 -0.49 4.60
N ASP A 112 10.64 -1.03 3.39
CA ASP A 112 11.30 -2.31 3.07
C ASP A 112 12.83 -2.27 3.27
N ARG A 113 13.47 -1.16 2.86
CA ARG A 113 14.92 -1.00 3.02
C ARG A 113 15.30 -0.76 4.48
N LEU A 114 14.47 -0.03 5.21
CA LEU A 114 14.62 0.18 6.64
C LEU A 114 14.51 -1.18 7.35
N ALA A 115 13.45 -1.95 7.09
CA ALA A 115 13.27 -3.31 7.61
C ALA A 115 14.51 -4.18 7.41
N ARG A 116 14.98 -4.30 6.16
CA ARG A 116 16.18 -5.10 5.84
C ARG A 116 17.44 -4.58 6.51
N ARG A 117 17.59 -3.27 6.69
CA ARG A 117 18.78 -2.69 7.35
C ARG A 117 18.72 -2.93 8.85
N THR A 118 17.57 -2.71 9.47
CA THR A 118 17.33 -2.94 10.89
C THR A 118 17.53 -4.41 11.23
N ALA A 119 16.96 -5.34 10.45
CA ALA A 119 17.18 -6.78 10.64
C ALA A 119 18.66 -7.16 10.55
N ARG A 120 19.39 -6.65 9.55
CA ARG A 120 20.84 -6.90 9.45
C ARG A 120 21.64 -6.27 10.59
N GLY A 121 21.23 -5.09 11.06
CA GLY A 121 21.84 -4.41 12.21
C GLY A 121 21.62 -5.19 13.50
N ALA A 122 20.38 -5.59 13.77
CA ALA A 122 20.00 -6.40 14.93
C ALA A 122 20.74 -7.74 14.93
N ALA A 123 20.85 -8.42 13.78
CA ALA A 123 21.60 -9.66 13.68
C ALA A 123 23.10 -9.48 13.97
N ARG A 124 23.71 -8.39 13.51
CA ARG A 124 25.12 -8.08 13.82
C ARG A 124 25.32 -7.77 15.29
N ASN A 125 24.42 -6.99 15.88
CA ASN A 125 24.45 -6.64 17.29
C ASN A 125 24.31 -7.89 18.18
N ILE A 126 23.33 -8.75 17.89
CA ILE A 126 23.15 -10.03 18.57
C ILE A 126 24.40 -10.92 18.43
N GLY A 127 24.99 -10.98 17.23
CA GLY A 127 26.21 -11.76 16.98
C GLY A 127 27.46 -11.18 17.65
N SER A 128 27.50 -9.87 17.91
CA SER A 128 28.66 -9.21 18.52
C SER A 128 28.65 -9.18 20.04
N VAL A 129 27.50 -9.47 20.66
CA VAL A 129 27.31 -9.49 22.11
C VAL A 129 28.43 -10.23 22.85
N ALA A 130 28.84 -11.39 22.34
CA ALA A 130 29.91 -12.16 22.97
C ALA A 130 31.28 -11.48 22.86
N GLY A 131 31.59 -10.84 21.73
CA GLY A 131 32.82 -10.06 21.57
C GLY A 131 32.83 -8.79 22.43
N GLU A 132 31.68 -8.14 22.59
CA GLU A 132 31.51 -6.92 23.41
C GLU A 132 31.52 -7.19 24.92
N ALA A 133 31.18 -8.42 25.30
CA ALA A 133 31.26 -8.90 26.67
C ALA A 133 32.70 -9.06 27.19
N ILE A 134 33.72 -8.69 26.41
CA ILE A 134 35.11 -8.67 26.84
C ILE A 134 35.47 -7.23 27.26
N PRO A 135 35.71 -6.92 28.56
CA PRO A 135 35.82 -7.82 29.73
C PRO A 135 34.47 -8.12 30.42
N VAL A 136 34.38 -9.33 30.99
CA VAL A 136 33.14 -10.04 31.38
C VAL A 136 32.31 -9.44 32.52
N ILE A 137 32.70 -8.26 33.01
CA ILE A 137 31.99 -7.51 34.06
C ILE A 137 30.63 -6.99 33.55
N GLY A 138 30.45 -6.83 32.23
CA GLY A 138 29.25 -6.26 31.61
C GLY A 138 28.20 -7.26 31.12
N VAL A 139 28.41 -8.58 31.19
CA VAL A 139 27.58 -9.57 30.45
C VAL A 139 26.09 -9.43 30.74
N GLY A 140 25.72 -9.24 32.01
CA GLY A 140 24.31 -9.07 32.39
C GLY A 140 23.68 -7.79 31.83
N VAL A 141 24.46 -6.71 31.73
CA VAL A 141 24.02 -5.43 31.17
C VAL A 141 23.92 -5.52 29.66
N ILE A 142 24.89 -6.17 29.00
CA ILE A 142 24.90 -6.34 27.54
C ILE A 142 23.73 -7.24 27.10
N ALA A 143 23.46 -8.34 27.81
CA ALA A 143 22.30 -9.19 27.54
C ALA A 143 20.98 -8.41 27.63
N ALA A 144 20.84 -7.60 28.69
CA ALA A 144 19.65 -6.78 28.90
C ALA A 144 19.52 -5.67 27.85
N ALA A 145 20.62 -4.97 27.53
CA ALA A 145 20.66 -3.94 26.51
C ALA A 145 20.31 -4.51 25.13
N THR A 146 20.87 -5.67 24.76
CA THR A 146 20.57 -6.35 23.49
C THR A 146 19.10 -6.74 23.39
N ALA A 147 18.53 -7.25 24.49
CA ALA A 147 17.11 -7.60 24.54
C ALA A 147 16.20 -6.35 24.38
N TRP A 148 16.56 -5.25 25.04
CA TRP A 148 15.86 -3.97 24.90
C TRP A 148 15.98 -3.38 23.50
N GLU A 149 17.18 -3.39 22.92
CA GLU A 149 17.40 -2.92 21.54
C GLU A 149 16.61 -3.73 20.53
N LEU A 150 16.47 -5.04 20.74
CA LEU A 150 15.65 -5.88 19.89
C LEU A 150 14.15 -5.57 20.02
N HIS A 151 13.68 -5.32 21.24
CA HIS A 151 12.32 -4.89 21.50
C HIS A 151 12.01 -3.56 20.81
N ASP A 152 12.85 -2.55 21.00
CA ASP A 152 12.66 -1.22 20.41
C ASP A 152 12.77 -1.27 18.88
N ALA A 153 13.66 -2.11 18.35
CA ALA A 153 13.75 -2.35 16.91
C ALA A 153 12.48 -3.01 16.36
N CYS A 154 11.89 -3.97 17.08
CA CYS A 154 10.61 -4.57 16.71
C CYS A 154 9.46 -3.54 16.75
N ALA A 155 9.36 -2.75 17.82
CA ALA A 155 8.33 -1.71 17.96
C ALA A 155 8.43 -0.66 16.84
N MET A 156 9.64 -0.15 16.57
CA MET A 156 9.89 0.78 15.46
C MET A 156 9.47 0.20 14.11
N MET A 157 9.73 -1.09 13.87
CA MET A 157 9.33 -1.74 12.62
C MET A 157 7.81 -1.88 12.49
N SER A 158 7.09 -2.06 13.61
CA SER A 158 5.63 -2.05 13.64
C SER A 158 5.08 -0.66 13.29
N GLU A 159 5.63 0.41 13.86
CA GLU A 159 5.18 1.79 13.56
C GLU A 159 5.41 2.17 12.09
N VAL A 160 6.57 1.80 11.54
CA VAL A 160 6.89 1.98 10.11
C VAL A 160 5.93 1.18 9.23
N ARG A 161 5.49 0.02 9.70
CA ARG A 161 4.48 -0.81 9.02
C ARG A 161 3.11 -0.17 9.05
N GLU A 162 2.67 0.37 10.19
CA GLU A 162 1.39 1.07 10.30
C GLU A 162 1.34 2.26 9.32
N LEU A 163 2.44 3.01 9.19
CA LEU A 163 2.56 4.08 8.19
C LEU A 163 2.45 3.57 6.75
N ASP A 164 3.09 2.45 6.42
CA ASP A 164 3.01 1.87 5.08
C ASP A 164 1.59 1.38 4.76
N VAL A 165 0.91 0.71 5.71
CA VAL A 165 -0.46 0.23 5.55
C VAL A 165 -1.46 1.39 5.41
N ALA A 166 -1.25 2.49 6.15
CA ALA A 166 -2.09 3.68 6.02
C ALA A 166 -2.06 4.28 4.60
N LEU A 167 -0.96 4.12 3.87
CA LEU A 167 -0.80 4.59 2.50
C LEU A 167 -1.05 3.50 1.44
N ASN A 168 -0.89 2.23 1.81
CA ASN A 168 -0.98 1.05 0.95
C ASN A 168 -1.81 -0.06 1.64
N PRO A 169 -3.14 0.11 1.81
CA PRO A 169 -3.97 -0.82 2.57
C PRO A 169 -4.03 -2.23 1.96
N GLU A 170 -3.86 -2.33 0.64
CA GLU A 170 -3.92 -3.60 -0.10
C GLU A 170 -2.60 -4.40 -0.06
N ARG A 171 -1.54 -3.87 0.57
CA ARG A 171 -0.18 -4.41 0.46
C ARG A 171 0.08 -5.53 1.46
N ALA A 172 0.47 -6.69 0.94
CA ALA A 172 0.90 -7.83 1.76
C ALA A 172 2.07 -7.48 2.69
N VAL A 173 2.15 -8.14 3.84
CA VAL A 173 3.27 -8.00 4.78
C VAL A 173 4.49 -8.71 4.19
N PRO A 174 5.60 -8.00 3.90
CA PRO A 174 6.84 -8.66 3.52
C PRO A 174 7.42 -9.40 4.74
N PRO A 175 7.93 -10.64 4.58
CA PRO A 175 8.42 -11.45 5.69
C PRO A 175 9.58 -10.81 6.47
N GLU A 176 10.33 -9.91 5.84
CA GLU A 176 11.43 -9.18 6.48
C GLU A 176 10.96 -8.14 7.51
N ALA A 177 9.70 -7.68 7.43
CA ALA A 177 9.15 -6.72 8.38
C ALA A 177 8.91 -7.32 9.77
N THR A 178 8.69 -8.63 9.86
CA THR A 178 8.49 -9.36 11.12
C THR A 178 9.76 -10.09 11.59
N GLN A 179 10.81 -10.09 10.78
CA GLN A 179 12.05 -10.82 11.05
C GLN A 179 12.72 -10.36 12.35
N VAL A 180 12.71 -9.06 12.65
CA VAL A 180 13.31 -8.49 13.87
C VAL A 180 12.60 -9.02 15.11
N CYS A 181 11.27 -8.99 15.12
CA CYS A 181 10.45 -9.47 16.24
C CYS A 181 10.59 -10.98 16.49
N GLY A 182 11.08 -11.75 15.50
CA GLY A 182 11.34 -13.19 15.63
C GLY A 182 12.75 -13.55 16.11
N MET A 183 13.65 -12.58 16.29
CA MET A 183 15.00 -12.85 16.79
C MET A 183 14.96 -13.12 18.30
N LYS A 184 15.93 -13.90 18.80
CA LYS A 184 16.11 -14.15 20.22
C LYS A 184 17.42 -13.54 20.68
N ALA A 185 17.36 -12.72 21.72
CA ALA A 185 18.56 -12.23 22.38
C ALA A 185 19.23 -13.37 23.16
N PRO A 186 20.57 -13.47 23.16
CA PRO A 186 21.29 -14.46 23.93
C PRO A 186 21.16 -14.15 25.42
N THR A 187 21.05 -15.20 26.23
CA THR A 187 20.99 -15.10 27.68
C THR A 187 22.36 -14.79 28.27
N ARG A 188 22.37 -14.23 29.48
CA ARG A 188 23.61 -14.00 30.24
C ARG A 188 24.50 -15.24 30.33
N ALA A 189 23.90 -16.41 30.54
CA ALA A 189 24.62 -17.67 30.67
C ALA A 189 25.26 -18.10 29.34
N GLU A 190 24.55 -17.93 28.22
CA GLU A 190 25.07 -18.24 26.88
C GLU A 190 26.24 -17.32 26.52
N ILE A 191 26.13 -16.02 26.82
CA ILE A 191 27.20 -15.05 26.57
C ILE A 191 28.40 -15.35 27.46
N TRP A 192 28.19 -15.63 28.75
CA TRP A 192 29.26 -16.03 29.66
C TRP A 192 29.97 -17.29 29.18
N ALA A 193 29.22 -18.32 28.76
CA ALA A 193 29.79 -19.55 28.24
C ALA A 193 30.63 -19.31 26.98
N ALA A 194 30.16 -18.50 26.04
CA ALA A 194 30.89 -18.16 24.82
C ALA A 194 32.22 -17.44 25.13
N VAL A 195 32.18 -16.43 25.99
CA VAL A 195 33.37 -15.64 26.36
C VAL A 195 34.35 -16.42 27.23
N ALA A 196 33.86 -17.21 28.18
CA ALA A 196 34.71 -17.95 29.10
C ALA A 196 35.38 -19.17 28.44
N SER A 197 34.71 -19.82 27.49
CA SER A 197 35.24 -21.01 26.81
C SER A 197 36.19 -20.67 25.66
N SER A 198 35.93 -19.59 24.91
CA SER A 198 36.72 -19.24 23.73
C SER A 198 36.63 -17.74 23.39
N PRO A 199 37.30 -16.88 24.17
CA PRO A 199 37.24 -15.42 23.98
C PRO A 199 37.86 -14.97 22.64
N GLY A 200 38.86 -15.71 22.14
CA GLY A 200 39.46 -15.44 20.83
C GLY A 200 38.50 -15.74 19.69
N ALA A 201 37.73 -16.83 19.79
CA ALA A 201 36.70 -17.13 18.79
C ALA A 201 35.54 -16.14 18.86
N ALA A 202 35.11 -15.73 20.06
CA ALA A 202 34.10 -14.68 20.23
C ALA A 202 34.55 -13.34 19.63
N TRP A 203 35.83 -12.99 19.78
CA TRP A 203 36.41 -11.80 19.14
C TRP A 203 36.47 -11.95 17.60
N ASP A 204 36.90 -13.10 17.11
CA ASP A 204 37.00 -13.38 15.67
C ASP A 204 35.64 -13.36 14.97
N GLU A 205 34.60 -13.84 15.65
CA GLU A 205 33.22 -13.75 15.18
C GLU A 205 32.77 -12.28 15.09
N ALA A 206 33.03 -11.47 16.12
CA ALA A 206 32.76 -10.04 16.08
C ALA A 206 33.54 -9.33 14.96
N ARG A 207 34.81 -9.68 14.72
CA ARG A 207 35.59 -9.17 13.57
C ARG A 207 34.98 -9.54 12.22
N GLY A 208 34.29 -10.68 12.12
CA GLY A 208 33.53 -11.05 10.92
C GLY A 208 32.30 -10.17 10.65
N LEU A 209 31.80 -9.47 11.68
CA LEU A 209 30.59 -8.65 11.60
C LEU A 209 30.87 -7.16 11.36
N TYR A 210 32.08 -6.67 11.73
CA TYR A 210 32.51 -5.27 11.56
C TYR A 210 33.81 -5.14 10.79
N GLU A 211 33.84 -4.19 9.85
CA GLU A 211 35.07 -3.82 9.15
C GLU A 211 35.98 -2.98 10.08
N GLY A 212 37.28 -3.31 10.13
CA GLY A 212 38.29 -2.48 10.79
C GLY A 212 38.62 -2.81 12.26
N LEU A 213 38.10 -3.90 12.82
CA LEU A 213 38.47 -4.34 14.17
C LEU A 213 39.90 -4.94 14.20
N PRO A 214 40.78 -4.52 15.14
CA PRO A 214 42.14 -5.04 15.25
C PRO A 214 42.17 -6.49 15.74
N ALA A 215 43.24 -7.22 15.43
CA ALA A 215 43.49 -8.51 16.07
C ALA A 215 43.80 -8.29 17.56
N LEU A 216 43.14 -9.03 18.45
CA LEU A 216 43.46 -9.08 19.86
C LEU A 216 44.31 -10.33 20.13
N ASP A 217 45.46 -10.14 20.78
CA ASP A 217 46.22 -11.23 21.39
C ASP A 217 45.80 -11.33 22.86
N LEU A 218 45.05 -12.38 23.18
CA LEU A 218 44.57 -12.67 24.53
C LEU A 218 45.55 -13.58 25.31
N GLY A 219 46.81 -13.68 24.89
CA GLY A 219 47.81 -14.55 25.51
C GLY A 219 48.24 -14.19 26.93
N GLY A 220 48.59 -15.21 27.72
CA GLY A 220 49.40 -15.13 28.95
C GLY A 220 48.67 -14.69 30.24
N THR A 221 47.97 -13.57 30.22
CA THR A 221 47.29 -13.01 31.41
C THR A 221 45.79 -13.28 31.45
N TRP A 222 45.18 -13.61 30.31
CA TRP A 222 43.75 -13.85 30.21
C TRP A 222 43.27 -14.98 31.12
N GLY A 223 44.01 -16.09 31.25
CA GLY A 223 43.62 -17.18 32.15
C GLY A 223 43.55 -16.76 33.63
N ALA A 224 44.49 -15.92 34.07
CA ALA A 224 44.49 -15.36 35.43
C ALA A 224 43.34 -14.34 35.62
N SER A 225 43.12 -13.49 34.61
CA SER A 225 41.99 -12.53 34.61
C SER A 225 40.65 -13.25 34.54
N LEU A 226 40.51 -14.34 33.78
CA LEU A 226 39.30 -15.14 33.66
C LEU A 226 38.96 -15.82 34.99
N GLY A 227 39.97 -16.32 35.73
CA GLY A 227 39.77 -16.84 37.08
C GLY A 227 39.21 -15.78 38.04
N MET A 228 39.78 -14.56 38.02
CA MET A 228 39.27 -13.42 38.78
C MET A 228 37.84 -13.02 38.34
N PHE A 229 37.58 -12.93 37.04
CA PHE A 229 36.25 -12.58 36.51
C PHE A 229 35.22 -13.66 36.79
N ARG A 230 35.60 -14.94 36.76
CA ARG A 230 34.73 -16.05 37.14
C ARG A 230 34.39 -15.99 38.62
N ALA A 231 35.37 -15.73 39.49
CA ALA A 231 35.12 -15.53 40.91
C ALA A 231 34.17 -14.35 41.17
N ILE A 232 34.33 -13.23 40.45
CA ILE A 232 33.43 -12.07 40.54
C ILE A 232 32.05 -12.41 39.98
N TYR A 233 31.96 -13.12 38.86
CA TYR A 233 30.69 -13.53 38.24
C TYR A 233 29.92 -14.49 39.15
N ASP A 234 30.59 -15.50 39.71
CA ASP A 234 30.00 -16.46 40.63
C ASP A 234 29.57 -15.76 41.94
N TRP A 235 30.35 -14.79 42.44
CA TRP A 235 29.99 -13.96 43.60
C TRP A 235 28.77 -13.06 43.34
N ALA A 236 28.71 -12.41 42.18
CA ALA A 236 27.67 -11.45 41.85
C ALA A 236 26.37 -12.11 41.35
N PHE A 237 26.48 -13.27 40.70
CA PHE A 237 25.40 -13.87 39.90
C PHE A 237 25.22 -15.37 40.09
N GLY A 238 26.11 -16.06 40.82
CA GLY A 238 25.86 -17.42 41.25
C GLY A 238 24.70 -17.44 42.26
N SER A 239 23.79 -18.41 42.16
CA SER A 239 22.87 -18.72 43.26
C SER A 239 23.69 -18.93 44.54
N PRO A 240 23.23 -18.51 45.73
CA PRO A 240 24.07 -18.48 46.92
C PRO A 240 24.47 -19.91 47.34
N ALA A 241 25.60 -20.38 46.86
CA ALA A 241 26.39 -21.31 47.63
C ALA A 241 26.93 -20.50 48.80
N GLY A 242 26.58 -20.87 50.02
CA GLY A 242 27.15 -20.28 51.23
C GLY A 242 28.69 -20.26 51.18
N PRO A 243 29.36 -19.54 52.11
CA PRO A 243 30.81 -19.36 52.07
C PRO A 243 31.53 -20.69 51.86
N VAL A 244 32.41 -20.71 50.85
CA VAL A 244 33.21 -21.88 50.47
C VAL A 244 34.05 -22.31 51.69
N ALA A 245 34.03 -23.60 52.01
CA ALA A 245 34.90 -24.14 53.05
C ALA A 245 36.37 -23.85 52.68
N PRO A 246 37.25 -23.55 53.65
CA PRO A 246 38.63 -23.15 53.38
C PRO A 246 39.49 -24.20 52.64
N ASP A 247 38.96 -25.40 52.40
CA ASP A 247 39.57 -26.50 51.63
C ASP A 247 39.13 -26.59 50.17
N GLY A 248 38.26 -25.69 49.70
CA GLY A 248 37.87 -25.57 48.29
C GLY A 248 36.84 -26.60 47.81
N THR A 249 36.13 -27.30 48.71
CA THR A 249 35.05 -28.21 48.32
C THR A 249 33.68 -27.51 48.31
N ALA A 250 32.86 -27.80 47.30
CA ALA A 250 31.54 -27.17 47.12
C ALA A 250 30.48 -27.75 48.08
N PRO A 251 29.61 -26.92 48.71
CA PRO A 251 28.47 -27.42 49.48
C PRO A 251 27.35 -27.91 48.56
N LEU A 252 26.58 -28.92 49.00
CA LEU A 252 25.43 -29.45 48.28
C LEU A 252 24.29 -28.41 48.17
N PRO A 253 23.58 -28.32 47.04
CA PRO A 253 22.53 -27.31 46.83
C PRO A 253 21.27 -27.61 47.66
N GLY A 254 20.81 -26.60 48.40
CA GLY A 254 19.48 -26.56 49.03
C GLY A 254 18.39 -26.06 48.07
N PRO A 255 17.10 -26.35 48.32
CA PRO A 255 16.03 -26.07 47.37
C PRO A 255 15.49 -24.64 47.51
N GLY A 256 15.37 -23.91 46.40
CA GLY A 256 14.40 -22.80 46.26
C GLY A 256 14.92 -21.44 45.78
N SER A 257 15.27 -21.31 44.50
CA SER A 257 15.31 -19.99 43.84
C SER A 257 14.67 -20.05 42.46
N ASP A 258 13.36 -19.82 42.42
CA ASP A 258 12.50 -19.79 41.24
C ASP A 258 12.66 -18.48 40.43
N TRP A 259 13.85 -18.21 39.91
CA TRP A 259 14.02 -17.18 38.87
C TRP A 259 13.86 -17.83 37.49
N ASN A 260 12.64 -17.77 36.93
CA ASN A 260 12.36 -18.20 35.56
C ASN A 260 12.16 -16.97 34.63
N PRO A 261 13.11 -16.65 33.74
CA PRO A 261 13.00 -15.52 32.81
C PRO A 261 11.97 -15.73 31.68
N LEU A 262 11.29 -16.88 31.62
CA LEU A 262 10.27 -17.18 30.61
C LEU A 262 8.88 -16.56 30.92
N ASN A 263 8.67 -16.02 32.12
CA ASN A 263 7.34 -15.55 32.54
C ASN A 263 6.98 -14.13 32.04
N TRP A 264 7.86 -13.47 31.28
CA TRP A 264 7.62 -12.13 30.72
C TRP A 264 7.09 -12.15 29.27
N TRP A 265 7.03 -13.34 28.66
CA TRP A 265 6.64 -13.52 27.25
C TRP A 265 5.14 -13.78 27.03
N ASP A 266 4.36 -13.99 28.09
CA ASP A 266 2.90 -14.18 28.01
C ASP A 266 2.18 -12.83 28.24
N GLY A 267 2.25 -11.95 27.24
CA GLY A 267 1.47 -10.72 27.18
C GLY A 267 0.68 -10.66 25.87
N GLN A 268 -0.48 -11.32 25.85
CA GLN A 268 -1.60 -10.94 24.97
C GLN A 268 -2.32 -9.72 25.54
#